data_AF-A0A842UME7-F1
#
_entry.id   AF-A0A842UME7-F1
#
_cell.length_a   1.000
_cell.length_b   1.000
_cell.length_c   1.000
_cell.angle_alpha   90.00
_cell.angle_beta   90.00
_cell.angle_gamma   90.00
#
_symmetry.space_group_name_H-M   'P 1'
#
loop_
_entity.id
_entity.type
_entity.pdbx_description
1 polymer ?
#
loop_
_entity_poly.entity_id
_entity_poly.type
_entity_poly.pdbx_seq_one_letter_code
_entity_poly.pdbx_strand_id
1 'polypeptide(L)'
;MRYFVLRSGTRDTNHVFTGSQPRRAALKAATRGFKNITLRERGTKKLHVYRGNRKRVRAPEGSPDWLPSRVWKPVVRKKGIKRLDRRTRRTRKRTRRTRRRTRRTARRKTRKTRTRRTARRRTRRTRRTRRRRR
;
A
#
# COMPACT_ATOMS: atom_id res chain seq x y z
N MET A 1 -20.16 -11.43 0.21
CA MET A 1 -19.20 -12.11 1.13
C MET A 1 -17.81 -11.49 0.93
N ARG A 2 -17.02 -11.23 1.98
CA ARG A 2 -15.67 -10.61 1.85
C ARG A 2 -14.56 -11.56 2.30
N TYR A 3 -13.38 -11.39 1.70
CA TYR A 3 -12.18 -12.18 1.98
C TYR A 3 -11.14 -11.33 2.72
N PHE A 4 -10.63 -11.88 3.83
CA PHE A 4 -9.64 -11.25 4.68
C PHE A 4 -8.40 -12.14 4.76
N VAL A 5 -7.24 -11.58 4.44
CA VAL A 5 -5.96 -12.28 4.50
C VAL A 5 -5.27 -11.91 5.81
N LEU A 6 -4.81 -12.90 6.55
CA LEU A 6 -3.99 -12.65 7.74
C LEU A 6 -2.63 -12.14 7.29
N ARG A 7 -2.14 -11.10 7.95
CA ARG A 7 -0.86 -10.47 7.66
C ARG A 7 0.06 -10.57 8.86
N SER A 8 1.29 -11.02 8.62
CA SER A 8 2.35 -11.04 9.63
C SER A 8 3.37 -9.97 9.25
N GLY A 9 3.47 -8.93 10.07
CA GLY A 9 4.33 -7.77 9.80
C GLY A 9 4.01 -7.11 8.45
N THR A 10 4.95 -7.21 7.51
CA THR A 10 4.86 -6.59 6.18
C THR A 10 4.35 -7.52 5.09
N ARG A 11 4.27 -8.83 5.31
CA ARG A 11 3.88 -9.82 4.28
C ARG A 11 2.53 -10.45 4.60
N ASP A 12 1.78 -10.73 3.53
CA ASP A 12 0.54 -11.51 3.61
C ASP A 12 0.89 -12.99 3.85
N THR A 13 0.07 -13.69 4.63
CA THR A 13 0.23 -15.13 4.91
C THR A 13 -0.75 -15.96 4.08
N ASN A 14 -0.58 -17.29 4.10
CA ASN A 14 -1.46 -18.22 3.39
C ASN A 14 -2.85 -18.37 4.05
N HIS A 15 -3.06 -17.82 5.25
CA HIS A 15 -4.34 -17.92 5.94
C HIS A 15 -5.34 -16.89 5.43
N VAL A 16 -6.42 -17.38 4.81
CA VAL A 16 -7.53 -16.59 4.32
C VAL A 16 -8.79 -16.90 5.13
N PHE A 17 -9.47 -15.87 5.60
CA PHE A 17 -10.70 -15.96 6.37
C PHE A 17 -11.85 -15.28 5.63
N THR A 18 -13.02 -15.91 5.67
CA THR A 18 -14.25 -15.41 5.04
C THR A 18 -15.19 -14.81 6.08
N GLY A 19 -15.88 -13.73 5.72
CA GLY A 19 -16.95 -13.17 6.54
C GLY A 19 -17.61 -11.94 5.92
N SER A 20 -18.81 -11.60 6.37
CA SER A 20 -19.48 -10.34 6.00
C SER A 20 -18.78 -9.13 6.63
N GLN A 21 -18.41 -9.25 7.90
CA GLN A 21 -17.73 -8.21 8.69
C GLN A 21 -16.28 -8.63 9.04
N PRO A 22 -15.34 -7.68 9.14
CA PRO A 22 -13.95 -7.97 9.51
C PRO A 22 -13.83 -8.59 10.91
N ARG A 23 -14.77 -8.29 11.81
CA ARG A 23 -14.80 -8.88 13.15
C ARG A 23 -15.10 -10.38 13.12
N ARG A 24 -16.02 -10.84 12.25
CA ARG A 24 -16.32 -12.27 12.08
C ARG A 24 -15.10 -13.04 11.60
N ALA A 25 -14.37 -12.50 10.63
CA ALA A 25 -13.10 -13.07 10.18
C ALA A 25 -12.04 -13.10 11.31
N ALA A 26 -11.99 -12.07 12.15
CA ALA A 26 -11.09 -12.04 13.30
C ALA A 26 -11.46 -13.07 14.37
N LEU A 27 -12.75 -13.32 14.62
CA LEU A 27 -13.19 -14.38 15.54
C LEU A 27 -12.75 -15.75 15.03
N LYS A 28 -12.90 -16.04 13.73
CA LYS A 28 -12.40 -17.27 13.11
C LYS A 28 -10.89 -17.42 13.29
N ALA A 29 -10.13 -16.34 13.08
CA ALA A 29 -8.68 -16.33 13.32
C ALA A 29 -8.34 -16.58 14.81
N ALA A 30 -9.08 -15.98 15.74
CA ALA A 30 -8.90 -16.22 17.18
C ALA A 30 -9.21 -17.68 17.55
N THR A 31 -10.24 -18.30 16.94
CA THR A 31 -10.53 -19.73 17.11
C THR A 31 -9.38 -20.60 16.67
N ARG A 32 -8.63 -20.23 15.63
CA ARG A 32 -7.40 -20.93 15.20
C ARG A 32 -6.21 -20.73 16.14
N GLY A 33 -6.32 -19.87 17.16
CA GLY A 33 -5.26 -19.62 18.15
C GLY A 33 -4.46 -18.33 17.95
N PHE A 34 -4.77 -17.52 16.94
CA PHE A 34 -4.03 -16.27 16.69
C PHE A 34 -4.37 -15.20 17.73
N LYS A 35 -3.35 -14.67 18.44
CA LYS A 35 -3.50 -13.60 19.44
C LYS A 35 -3.40 -12.20 18.84
N ASN A 36 -2.39 -11.94 18.01
CA ASN A 36 -2.19 -10.66 17.33
C ASN A 36 -2.70 -10.77 15.89
N ILE A 37 -3.93 -10.33 15.66
CA ILE A 37 -4.62 -10.57 14.39
C ILE A 37 -4.61 -9.28 13.57
N THR A 38 -3.88 -9.29 12.45
CA THR A 38 -3.94 -8.21 11.46
C THR A 38 -4.56 -8.75 10.19
N LEU A 39 -5.77 -8.30 9.85
CA LEU A 39 -6.51 -8.74 8.68
C LEU A 39 -6.47 -7.68 7.59
N ARG A 40 -5.91 -8.02 6.44
CA ARG A 40 -6.02 -7.23 5.22
C ARG A 40 -7.26 -7.64 4.47
N GLU A 41 -8.08 -6.68 4.09
CA GLU A 41 -9.20 -6.96 3.21
C GLU A 41 -8.73 -7.03 1.74
N ARG A 42 -9.09 -8.12 1.03
CA ARG A 42 -8.81 -8.21 -0.42
C ARG A 42 -9.64 -7.16 -1.18
N GLY A 43 -9.04 -6.55 -2.20
CA GLY A 43 -9.67 -5.47 -2.98
C GLY A 43 -9.57 -4.08 -2.34
N THR A 44 -9.25 -3.96 -1.04
CA THR A 44 -9.02 -2.65 -0.41
C THR A 44 -7.64 -2.54 0.23
N LYS A 45 -7.27 -1.34 0.64
CA LYS A 45 -6.01 -1.05 1.34
C LYS A 45 -6.21 -0.99 2.85
N LYS A 46 -7.32 -1.50 3.36
CA LYS A 46 -7.66 -1.47 4.79
C LYS A 46 -7.05 -2.69 5.50
N LEU A 47 -6.38 -2.42 6.60
CA LEU A 47 -5.87 -3.42 7.53
C LEU A 47 -6.62 -3.24 8.85
N HIS A 48 -7.35 -4.27 9.26
CA HIS A 48 -8.05 -4.29 10.53
C HIS A 48 -7.15 -4.97 11.57
N VAL A 49 -6.87 -4.27 12.67
CA VAL A 49 -6.01 -4.77 13.74
C VAL A 49 -6.86 -5.14 14.94
N TYR A 50 -6.70 -6.38 15.39
CA TYR A 50 -7.45 -6.99 16.47
C TYR A 50 -6.51 -7.70 17.45
N ARG A 51 -6.96 -7.80 18.70
CA ARG A 51 -6.40 -8.70 19.72
C ARG A 51 -7.39 -9.84 19.92
N GLY A 52 -7.00 -11.05 19.55
CA GLY A 52 -7.74 -12.28 19.81
C GLY A 52 -7.29 -12.93 21.11
N ASN A 53 -8.24 -13.49 21.84
CA ASN A 53 -8.04 -14.40 22.96
C ASN A 53 -9.11 -15.50 22.89
N ARG A 54 -8.92 -16.59 23.63
CA ARG A 54 -9.95 -17.61 23.84
C ARG A 54 -10.12 -17.80 25.34
N LYS A 55 -11.37 -17.89 25.80
CA LYS A 55 -11.70 -18.18 27.19
C LYS A 55 -12.45 -19.50 27.25
N ARG A 56 -12.18 -20.33 28.26
CA ARG A 56 -13.03 -21.49 28.57
C ARG A 56 -14.26 -20.99 29.29
N VAL A 57 -15.44 -21.32 28.79
CA VAL A 57 -16.73 -20.99 29.40
C VAL A 57 -17.46 -22.31 29.65
N ARG A 58 -18.24 -22.37 30.73
CA ARG A 58 -19.12 -23.53 30.99
C ARG A 58 -20.15 -23.65 29.88
N ALA A 59 -20.54 -24.89 29.56
CA ALA A 59 -21.66 -25.13 28.67
C ALA A 59 -22.95 -24.53 29.27
N PRO A 60 -23.87 -24.00 28.45
CA PRO A 60 -25.15 -23.51 28.93
C PRO A 60 -26.02 -24.66 29.44
N GLU A 61 -26.96 -24.37 30.36
CA GLU A 61 -27.96 -25.34 30.80
C GLU A 61 -28.81 -25.78 29.59
N GLY A 62 -28.96 -27.10 29.38
CA GLY A 62 -29.60 -27.68 28.19
C GLY A 62 -28.68 -27.98 27.00
N SER A 63 -27.36 -27.95 27.19
CA SER A 63 -26.42 -28.41 26.16
C SER A 63 -26.52 -29.93 25.95
N PRO A 64 -26.44 -30.40 24.70
CA PRO A 64 -26.52 -31.84 24.39
C PRO A 64 -25.28 -32.61 24.89
N ASP A 65 -25.45 -33.92 25.14
CA ASP A 65 -24.46 -34.77 25.81
C ASP A 65 -23.11 -34.88 25.08
N TRP A 66 -23.11 -34.69 23.76
CA TRP A 66 -21.88 -34.70 22.96
C TRP A 66 -21.02 -33.44 23.16
N LEU A 67 -21.55 -32.39 23.80
CA LEU A 67 -20.81 -31.14 24.06
C LEU A 67 -20.10 -31.21 25.42
N PRO A 68 -18.78 -31.00 25.48
CA PRO A 68 -18.06 -31.05 26.75
C PRO A 68 -18.48 -29.92 27.70
N SER A 69 -18.36 -30.17 29.00
CA SER A 69 -18.75 -29.24 30.08
C SER A 69 -18.09 -27.85 30.01
N ARG A 70 -16.93 -27.73 29.35
CA ARG A 70 -16.25 -26.46 29.08
C ARG A 70 -15.87 -26.33 27.62
N VAL A 71 -16.29 -25.22 27.00
CA VAL A 71 -16.05 -24.92 25.59
C VAL A 71 -15.18 -23.67 25.44
N TRP A 72 -14.31 -23.68 24.43
CA TRP A 72 -13.46 -22.53 24.09
C TRP A 72 -14.23 -21.48 23.30
N LYS A 73 -14.57 -20.36 23.94
CA LYS A 73 -15.19 -19.19 23.31
C LYS A 73 -14.12 -18.18 22.84
N PRO A 74 -14.02 -17.89 21.52
CA PRO A 74 -13.12 -16.85 21.03
C PRO A 74 -13.66 -15.46 21.38
N VAL A 75 -12.78 -14.57 21.82
CA VAL A 75 -13.07 -13.17 22.11
C VAL A 75 -12.08 -12.29 21.38
N VAL A 76 -12.58 -11.24 20.75
CA VAL A 76 -11.75 -10.32 19.96
C VAL A 76 -12.02 -8.89 20.36
N ARG A 77 -10.95 -8.13 20.62
CA ARG A 77 -10.97 -6.68 20.84
C ARG A 77 -10.38 -5.96 19.64
N LYS A 78 -11.04 -4.90 19.15
CA LYS A 78 -10.55 -4.09 18.04
C LYS A 78 -9.50 -3.11 18.56
N LYS A 79 -8.29 -3.14 17.98
CA LYS A 79 -7.23 -2.15 18.29
C LYS A 79 -7.33 -0.93 17.37
N GLY A 80 -7.73 -1.12 16.11
CA GLY A 80 -7.85 -0.02 15.17
C GLY A 80 -7.87 -0.45 13.72
N ILE A 81 -7.78 0.52 12.82
CA ILE A 81 -7.70 0.31 11.37
C ILE A 81 -6.47 1.04 10.85
N LYS A 82 -5.60 0.32 10.15
CA LYS A 82 -4.47 0.86 9.42
C LYS A 82 -4.79 0.91 7.93
N ARG A 83 -4.19 1.85 7.21
CA ARG A 83 -4.27 1.90 5.75
C ARG A 83 -2.89 1.63 5.17
N LEU A 84 -2.83 0.77 4.16
CA LEU A 84 -1.61 0.58 3.38
C LEU A 84 -1.45 1.81 2.49
N ASP A 85 -0.82 2.86 3.02
CA ASP A 85 -0.59 4.08 2.25
C ASP A 85 0.32 3.76 1.07
N ARG A 86 -0.18 4.03 -0.14
CA ARG A 86 0.60 3.88 -1.36
C ARG A 86 1.39 5.17 -1.54
N ARG A 87 2.60 5.17 -0.97
CA ARG A 87 3.66 6.19 -1.00
C ARG A 87 3.63 7.14 0.20
N THR A 88 4.51 6.86 1.15
CA THR A 88 4.95 7.82 2.17
C THR A 88 5.24 9.20 1.55
N ARG A 89 4.86 10.29 2.24
CA ARG A 89 5.17 11.68 1.81
C ARG A 89 6.62 11.87 1.37
N ARG A 90 7.57 11.15 1.99
CA ARG A 90 9.00 11.14 1.64
C ARG A 90 9.26 10.60 0.23
N THR A 91 8.69 9.46 -0.15
CA THR A 91 8.84 8.89 -1.52
C THR A 91 8.17 9.77 -2.58
N ARG A 92 7.01 10.37 -2.27
CA ARG A 92 6.36 11.39 -3.12
C ARG A 92 7.22 12.64 -3.33
N LYS A 93 7.87 13.16 -2.28
CA LYS A 93 8.77 14.32 -2.39
C LYS A 93 10.06 13.98 -3.17
N ARG A 94 10.66 12.81 -2.92
CA ARG A 94 11.89 12.33 -3.60
C ARG A 94 11.66 12.19 -5.10
N THR A 95 10.56 11.55 -5.51
CA THR A 95 10.17 11.40 -6.93
C THR A 95 9.83 12.72 -7.62
N ARG A 96 9.21 13.68 -6.92
CA ARG A 96 8.98 15.04 -7.44
C ARG A 96 10.28 15.81 -7.64
N ARG A 97 11.24 15.71 -6.72
CA ARG A 97 12.55 16.37 -6.81
C ARG A 97 13.37 15.82 -7.98
N THR A 98 13.43 14.49 -8.14
CA THR A 98 14.14 13.87 -9.25
C THR A 98 13.52 14.23 -10.60
N ARG A 99 12.18 14.17 -10.74
CA ARG A 99 11.47 14.64 -11.95
C ARG A 99 11.71 16.13 -12.28
N ARG A 100 11.78 17.00 -11.26
CA ARG A 100 12.10 18.43 -11.48
C ARG A 100 13.55 18.63 -11.94
N ARG A 101 14.50 17.87 -11.38
CA ARG A 101 15.91 17.90 -11.80
C ARG A 101 16.08 17.43 -13.25
N THR A 102 15.47 16.31 -13.63
CA THR A 102 15.55 15.79 -15.02
C THR A 102 14.89 16.71 -16.04
N ARG A 103 13.75 17.32 -15.70
CA ARG A 103 13.13 18.35 -16.56
C ARG A 103 13.99 19.61 -16.71
N ARG A 104 14.64 20.06 -15.64
CA ARG A 104 15.57 21.21 -15.69
C ARG A 104 16.78 20.93 -16.57
N THR A 105 17.41 19.76 -16.44
CA THR A 105 18.56 19.38 -17.27
C THR A 105 18.17 19.24 -18.74
N ALA A 106 17.01 18.65 -19.05
CA ALA A 106 16.47 18.58 -20.40
C ALA A 106 16.20 19.97 -21.01
N ARG A 107 15.54 20.88 -20.27
CA ARG A 107 15.32 22.28 -20.72
C ARG A 107 16.63 23.03 -20.96
N ARG A 108 17.65 22.81 -20.13
CA ARG A 108 18.96 23.47 -20.28
C ARG A 108 19.68 22.97 -21.54
N LYS A 109 19.60 21.67 -21.84
CA LYS A 109 20.13 21.08 -23.08
C LYS A 109 19.44 21.65 -24.33
N THR A 110 18.11 21.71 -24.35
CA THR A 110 17.35 22.25 -25.51
C THR A 110 17.57 23.74 -25.74
N ARG A 111 17.76 24.53 -24.68
CA ARG A 111 18.10 25.97 -24.80
C ARG A 111 19.49 26.17 -25.40
N LYS A 112 20.49 25.35 -25.00
CA LYS A 112 21.87 25.39 -25.52
C LYS A 112 21.96 24.98 -27.00
N THR A 113 21.15 24.02 -27.45
CA THR A 113 21.08 23.65 -28.87
C THR A 113 20.39 24.71 -29.73
N ARG A 114 19.32 25.35 -29.23
CA ARG A 114 18.67 26.49 -29.90
C ARG A 114 19.60 27.69 -30.07
N THR A 115 20.38 28.06 -29.05
CA THR A 115 21.36 29.17 -29.15
C THR A 115 22.49 28.85 -30.12
N ARG A 116 23.01 27.62 -30.12
CA ARG A 116 24.01 27.18 -31.12
C ARG A 116 23.46 27.19 -32.56
N ARG A 117 22.22 26.75 -32.77
CA ARG A 117 21.57 26.78 -34.10
C ARG A 117 21.36 28.20 -34.60
N THR A 118 20.93 29.12 -33.74
CA THR A 118 20.72 30.53 -34.10
C THR A 118 22.06 31.23 -34.40
N ALA A 119 23.11 30.99 -33.62
CA ALA A 119 24.46 31.47 -33.90
C ALA A 119 25.00 30.95 -35.24
N ARG A 120 24.87 29.64 -35.53
CA ARG A 120 25.25 29.06 -36.84
C ARG A 120 24.45 29.64 -38.01
N ARG A 121 23.16 29.94 -37.83
CA ARG A 121 22.35 30.62 -38.85
C ARG A 121 22.83 32.04 -39.11
N ARG A 122 23.18 32.79 -38.05
CA ARG A 122 23.75 34.14 -38.16
C ARG A 122 25.09 34.14 -38.89
N THR A 123 26.02 33.26 -38.54
CA THR A 123 27.34 33.17 -39.21
C THR A 123 27.24 32.70 -40.67
N ARG A 124 26.29 31.81 -41.00
CA ARG A 124 26.00 31.45 -42.40
C ARG A 124 25.42 32.63 -43.19
N ARG A 125 24.53 33.44 -42.59
CA ARG A 125 23.99 34.66 -43.22
C ARG A 125 25.07 35.72 -43.47
N THR A 126 25.97 35.96 -42.53
CA THR A 126 27.08 36.92 -42.70
C THR A 126 28.10 36.44 -43.74
N ARG A 127 28.41 35.14 -43.79
CA ARG A 127 29.26 34.57 -44.85
C ARG A 127 28.60 34.65 -46.23
N ARG A 128 27.28 34.38 -46.35
CA ARG A 128 26.54 34.52 -47.61
C ARG A 128 26.49 35.95 -48.14
N THR A 129 26.33 36.93 -47.25
CA THR A 129 26.30 38.36 -47.61
C THR A 129 27.68 38.88 -48.01
N ARG A 130 28.76 38.44 -47.35
CA ARG A 130 30.14 38.72 -47.78
C ARG A 130 30.50 38.11 -49.14
N ARG A 131 30.02 36.90 -49.45
CA ARG A 131 30.22 36.23 -50.75
C ARG A 131 29.46 36.88 -51.92
N ARG A 132 28.45 37.72 -51.65
CA ARG A 132 27.67 38.45 -52.67
C ARG A 132 28.19 39.87 -52.93
N ARG A 133 29.21 40.32 -52.20
CA ARG A 133 29.82 41.66 -52.29
C ARG A 133 31.26 41.64 -52.83
N ARG A 134 31.72 40.46 -53.27
CA ARG A 134 32.92 40.24 -54.08
C ARG A 134 32.43 39.70 -55.41
#